data_AF-K4NYF3-F1
#
_entry.id   AF-K4NYF3-F1
#
_cell.length_a   1.000
_cell.length_b   1.000
_cell.length_c   1.000
_cell.angle_alpha   90.00
_cell.angle_beta   90.00
_cell.angle_gamma   90.00
#
_symmetry.space_group_name_H-M   'P 1'
#
loop_
_entity.id
_entity.type
_entity.pdbx_description
1 polymer ?
#
loop_
_entity_poly.entity_id
_entity_poly.type
_entity_poly.pdbx_seq_one_letter_code
_entity_poly.pdbx_strand_id
1 'polypeptide(L)'
;MLVRTALSTRAAVGSLVAGALVLVMATPAVAQGHDHVITSPIVIGPLVPRLAMLGAMPVVTGFALLRTFVPTPGRTTSAAVAWAAAVLVVLQLMLTDVLDMPPQVAVLALAVASAPLLPILSRNPRHTRLSGVAPWAIAVSAAVAAVVFARAWLGAAEEQALGALLHTALVLALPGLSWAAAWRPRSRGARVVVGAVAALLACAVIAATAQVAVMRPFDA
;
A
#
# COMPACT_ATOMS: atom_id res chain seq x y z
N MET A 1 1.52 -34.16 -22.89
CA MET A 1 2.49 -33.64 -21.88
C MET A 1 2.18 -32.18 -21.51
N LEU A 2 0.93 -31.85 -21.15
CA LEU A 2 0.45 -30.46 -20.93
C LEU A 2 -0.37 -30.28 -19.64
N VAL A 3 -0.51 -31.32 -18.81
CA VAL A 3 -1.41 -31.32 -17.64
C VAL A 3 -0.68 -31.04 -16.32
N ARG A 4 0.66 -31.06 -16.28
CA ARG A 4 1.42 -30.90 -15.01
C ARG A 4 1.68 -29.46 -14.56
N THR A 5 1.51 -28.45 -15.41
CA THR A 5 1.79 -27.04 -15.07
C THR A 5 0.65 -26.30 -14.35
N ALA A 6 -0.57 -26.85 -14.35
CA ALA A 6 -1.73 -26.21 -13.71
C ALA A 6 -1.84 -26.46 -12.19
N LEU A 7 -1.09 -27.44 -11.65
CA LEU A 7 -1.15 -27.82 -10.24
C LEU A 7 -0.19 -27.02 -9.35
N SER A 8 0.94 -26.50 -9.86
CA SER A 8 1.91 -25.76 -9.02
C SER A 8 1.46 -24.33 -8.69
N THR A 9 0.67 -23.69 -9.55
CA THR A 9 0.19 -22.31 -9.33
C THR A 9 -0.91 -22.22 -8.28
N ARG A 10 -1.68 -23.30 -8.07
CA ARG A 10 -2.71 -23.34 -7.02
C ARG A 10 -2.10 -23.47 -5.62
N ALA A 11 -1.00 -24.18 -5.48
CA ALA A 11 -0.29 -24.36 -4.21
C ALA A 11 0.38 -23.06 -3.72
N ALA A 12 0.95 -22.25 -4.63
CA ALA A 12 1.59 -20.98 -4.31
C ALA A 12 0.58 -19.87 -3.92
N VAL A 13 -0.61 -19.86 -4.56
CA VAL A 13 -1.68 -18.93 -4.18
C VAL A 13 -2.33 -19.33 -2.85
N GLY A 14 -2.46 -20.64 -2.59
CA GLY A 14 -2.96 -21.14 -1.31
C GLY A 14 -2.08 -20.77 -0.13
N SER A 15 -0.76 -20.74 -0.30
CA SER A 15 0.19 -20.36 0.76
C SER A 15 0.25 -18.85 1.02
N LEU A 16 0.08 -18.00 -0.01
CA LEU A 16 -0.04 -16.55 0.17
C LEU A 16 -1.37 -16.13 0.80
N VAL A 17 -2.47 -16.79 0.43
CA VAL A 17 -3.79 -16.54 1.04
C VAL A 17 -3.84 -17.09 2.46
N ALA A 18 -3.27 -18.26 2.73
CA ALA A 18 -3.16 -18.80 4.09
C ALA A 18 -2.25 -17.92 4.97
N GLY A 19 -1.14 -17.40 4.44
CA GLY A 19 -0.27 -16.46 5.16
C GLY A 19 -0.97 -15.14 5.50
N ALA A 20 -1.72 -14.57 4.55
CA ALA A 20 -2.50 -13.36 4.78
C ALA A 20 -3.70 -13.60 5.72
N LEU A 21 -4.35 -14.76 5.64
CA LEU A 21 -5.48 -15.11 6.51
C LEU A 21 -5.03 -15.42 7.95
N VAL A 22 -3.85 -16.05 8.13
CA VAL A 22 -3.24 -16.25 9.45
C VAL A 22 -2.80 -14.90 10.05
N LEU A 23 -2.36 -13.94 9.23
CA LEU A 23 -2.04 -12.58 9.68
C LEU A 23 -3.30 -11.79 10.10
N VAL A 24 -4.44 -12.01 9.43
CA VAL A 24 -5.73 -11.37 9.76
C VAL A 24 -6.39 -12.01 10.98
N MET A 25 -6.29 -13.33 11.15
CA MET A 25 -6.86 -14.06 12.30
C MET A 25 -6.01 -13.98 13.57
N ALA A 26 -4.78 -13.49 13.49
CA ALA A 26 -3.91 -13.26 14.65
C ALA A 26 -4.01 -11.83 15.21
N THR A 27 -5.02 -11.05 14.82
CA THR A 27 -5.28 -9.74 15.44
C THR A 27 -6.24 -9.92 16.62
N PRO A 28 -5.80 -9.76 17.88
CA PRO A 28 -6.74 -9.46 18.94
C PRO A 28 -7.35 -8.08 18.60
N ALA A 29 -8.66 -8.07 18.37
CA ALA A 29 -9.43 -6.83 18.31
C ALA A 29 -9.34 -6.15 19.68
N VAL A 30 -8.42 -5.18 19.83
CA VAL A 30 -8.41 -4.28 20.97
C VAL A 30 -8.68 -2.88 20.44
N ALA A 31 -9.97 -2.61 20.27
CA ALA A 31 -10.49 -1.26 20.20
C ALA A 31 -11.06 -0.94 21.58
N GLN A 32 -10.34 -0.20 22.42
CA GLN A 32 -10.94 0.60 23.49
C GLN A 32 -10.09 1.84 23.75
N GLY A 33 -10.52 2.96 23.18
CA GLY A 33 -10.31 4.26 23.81
C GLY A 33 -11.20 4.37 25.04
N HIS A 34 -10.60 4.77 26.15
CA HIS A 34 -11.02 5.75 27.18
C HIS A 34 -10.09 5.53 28.38
N ASP A 35 -9.39 6.60 28.77
CA ASP A 35 -8.37 6.72 29.82
C ASP A 35 -8.43 5.70 30.96
N HIS A 36 -7.70 4.60 30.83
CA HIS A 36 -7.11 3.90 31.96
C HIS A 36 -5.73 3.42 31.55
N VAL A 37 -4.73 3.82 32.33
CA VAL A 37 -3.32 3.39 32.25
C VAL A 37 -3.28 1.87 32.44
N ILE A 38 -3.52 1.11 31.37
CA ILE A 38 -3.17 -0.29 31.28
C ILE A 38 -1.76 -0.31 30.71
N THR A 39 -0.79 -0.28 31.61
CA THR A 39 0.59 -0.70 31.34
C THR A 39 0.55 -2.17 30.92
N SER A 40 0.22 -2.44 29.66
CA SER A 40 0.47 -3.73 29.04
C SER A 40 1.98 -3.81 28.80
N PRO A 41 2.72 -4.69 29.50
CA PRO A 41 4.17 -4.76 29.40
C PRO A 41 4.65 -5.44 28.10
N ILE A 42 3.76 -5.62 27.12
CA ILE A 42 4.07 -6.32 25.88
C ILE A 42 4.44 -5.29 24.81
N VAL A 43 5.73 -4.98 24.76
CA VAL A 43 6.43 -4.17 23.72
C VAL A 43 6.31 -4.81 22.30
N ILE A 44 5.58 -5.91 22.14
CA ILE A 44 5.33 -6.60 20.86
C ILE A 44 4.30 -5.84 20.00
N GLY A 45 3.48 -4.96 20.60
CA GLY A 45 2.40 -4.22 19.93
C GLY A 45 2.78 -3.56 18.59
N PRO A 46 3.81 -2.69 18.54
CA PRO A 46 4.23 -2.04 17.29
C PRO A 46 5.14 -2.93 16.42
N LEU A 47 5.68 -4.02 16.96
CA LEU A 47 6.63 -4.87 16.24
C LEU A 47 5.93 -5.68 15.13
N VAL A 48 4.74 -6.21 15.40
CA VAL A 48 3.96 -6.97 14.41
C VAL A 48 3.56 -6.10 13.20
N PRO A 49 2.97 -4.90 13.37
CA PRO A 49 2.69 -4.00 12.26
C PRO A 49 3.94 -3.58 11.50
N ARG A 50 5.08 -3.35 12.17
CA ARG A 50 6.36 -3.03 11.52
C ARG A 50 6.85 -4.17 10.63
N LEU A 51 6.85 -5.40 11.12
CA LEU A 51 7.23 -6.58 10.32
C LEU A 51 6.26 -6.80 9.16
N ALA A 52 4.96 -6.65 9.39
CA ALA A 52 3.95 -6.74 8.33
C ALA A 52 4.18 -5.67 7.25
N MET A 53 4.51 -4.44 7.64
CA MET A 53 4.84 -3.35 6.72
C MET A 53 6.12 -3.66 5.93
N LEU A 54 7.19 -4.11 6.59
CA LEU A 54 8.45 -4.48 5.95
C LEU A 54 8.28 -5.64 4.94
N GLY A 55 7.35 -6.57 5.18
CA GLY A 55 7.04 -7.64 4.25
C GLY A 55 6.10 -7.21 3.10
N ALA A 56 5.06 -6.44 3.41
CA ALA A 56 4.05 -6.06 2.41
C ALA A 56 4.53 -4.95 1.47
N MET A 57 5.36 -4.01 1.95
CA MET A 57 5.83 -2.88 1.14
C MET A 57 6.63 -3.35 -0.10
N PRO A 58 7.64 -4.24 0.01
CA PRO A 58 8.34 -4.79 -1.14
C PRO A 58 7.45 -5.57 -2.10
N VAL A 59 6.39 -6.22 -1.61
CA VAL A 59 5.43 -6.94 -2.47
C VAL A 59 4.67 -5.96 -3.36
N VAL A 60 4.16 -4.87 -2.80
CA VAL A 60 3.41 -3.85 -3.55
C VAL A 60 4.31 -3.08 -4.52
N THR A 61 5.48 -2.63 -4.05
CA THR A 61 6.41 -1.86 -4.88
C THR A 61 7.10 -2.74 -5.92
N GLY A 62 7.52 -3.95 -5.56
CA GLY A 62 8.08 -4.94 -6.48
C GLY A 62 7.09 -5.33 -7.58
N PHE A 63 5.81 -5.52 -7.24
CA PHE A 63 4.79 -5.73 -8.25
C PHE A 63 4.68 -4.53 -9.21
N ALA A 64 4.67 -3.30 -8.70
CA ALA A 64 4.60 -2.10 -9.53
C ALA A 64 5.80 -1.97 -10.49
N LEU A 65 7.01 -2.27 -10.01
CA LEU A 65 8.25 -2.24 -10.81
C LEU A 65 8.28 -3.33 -11.88
N LEU A 66 7.84 -4.55 -11.56
CA LEU A 66 7.93 -5.69 -12.47
C LEU A 66 6.77 -5.75 -13.48
N ARG A 67 5.66 -5.07 -13.20
CA ARG A 67 4.44 -5.15 -14.01
C ARG A 67 4.62 -4.75 -15.48
N THR A 68 5.56 -3.88 -15.79
CA THR A 68 5.88 -3.47 -17.17
C THR A 68 6.59 -4.57 -17.96
N PHE A 69 7.27 -5.48 -17.28
CA PHE A 69 8.07 -6.56 -17.88
C PHE A 69 7.36 -7.91 -17.86
N VAL A 70 6.41 -8.11 -16.94
CA VAL A 70 5.69 -9.38 -16.77
C VAL A 70 4.36 -9.37 -17.54
N PRO A 71 3.91 -10.50 -18.11
CA PRO A 71 2.59 -10.62 -18.71
C PRO A 71 1.46 -10.17 -17.77
N THR A 72 0.32 -9.79 -18.36
CA THR A 72 -0.82 -9.22 -17.62
C THR A 72 -1.17 -10.07 -16.39
N PRO A 73 -1.11 -9.49 -15.17
CA PRO A 73 -1.28 -10.26 -13.95
C PRO A 73 -2.70 -10.82 -13.85
N GLY A 74 -2.79 -11.99 -13.21
CA GLY A 74 -4.05 -12.62 -12.86
C GLY A 74 -4.92 -11.71 -11.97
N ARG A 75 -6.22 -11.98 -11.99
CA ARG A 75 -7.20 -11.26 -11.18
C ARG A 75 -6.94 -11.41 -9.68
N THR A 76 -6.52 -12.61 -9.26
CA THR A 76 -6.14 -12.92 -7.87
C THR A 76 -4.90 -12.18 -7.42
N THR A 77 -3.84 -12.16 -8.25
CA THR A 77 -2.62 -11.41 -7.97
C THR A 77 -2.89 -9.91 -7.85
N SER A 78 -3.69 -9.36 -8.76
CA SER A 78 -4.06 -7.93 -8.72
C SER A 78 -4.89 -7.61 -7.47
N ALA A 79 -5.82 -8.49 -7.08
CA ALA A 79 -6.59 -8.35 -5.84
C ALA A 79 -5.69 -8.39 -4.60
N ALA A 80 -4.76 -9.34 -4.53
CA ALA A 80 -3.85 -9.49 -3.41
C ALA A 80 -2.95 -8.25 -3.23
N VAL A 81 -2.42 -7.70 -4.32
CA VAL A 81 -1.58 -6.48 -4.27
C VAL A 81 -2.40 -5.25 -3.89
N ALA A 82 -3.60 -5.08 -4.47
CA ALA A 82 -4.48 -3.96 -4.11
C ALA A 82 -4.91 -4.05 -2.63
N TRP A 83 -5.18 -5.25 -2.14
CA TRP A 83 -5.51 -5.49 -0.74
C TRP A 83 -4.31 -5.20 0.18
N ALA A 84 -3.11 -5.69 -0.18
CA ALA A 84 -1.88 -5.41 0.56
C ALA A 84 -1.59 -3.91 0.62
N ALA A 85 -1.83 -3.15 -0.46
CA ALA A 85 -1.68 -1.70 -0.47
C ALA A 85 -2.68 -1.00 0.47
N ALA A 86 -3.93 -1.46 0.51
CA ALA A 86 -4.93 -0.93 1.46
C ALA A 86 -4.57 -1.27 2.91
N VAL A 87 -4.10 -2.50 3.18
CA VAL A 87 -3.61 -2.90 4.50
C VAL A 87 -2.40 -2.07 4.92
N LEU A 88 -1.47 -1.79 4.02
CA LEU A 88 -0.34 -0.90 4.29
C LEU A 88 -0.78 0.51 4.70
N VAL A 89 -1.85 1.05 4.12
CA VAL A 89 -2.42 2.33 4.57
C VAL A 89 -2.87 2.20 6.04
N VAL A 90 -3.63 1.16 6.38
CA VAL A 90 -4.07 0.93 7.77
C VAL A 90 -2.87 0.78 8.72
N LEU A 91 -1.87 -0.03 8.33
CA LEU A 91 -0.66 -0.23 9.14
C LEU A 91 0.10 1.07 9.35
N GLN A 92 0.20 1.93 8.32
CA GLN A 92 0.82 3.24 8.46
C GLN A 92 0.04 4.13 9.43
N LEU A 93 -1.29 4.17 9.34
CA LEU A 93 -2.14 4.94 10.25
C LEU A 93 -2.07 4.42 11.70
N MET A 94 -1.85 3.11 11.90
CA MET A 94 -1.68 2.53 13.24
C MET A 94 -0.28 2.72 13.81
N LEU A 95 0.73 2.90 12.97
CA LEU A 95 2.13 3.00 13.38
C LEU A 95 2.59 4.43 13.64
N THR A 96 1.82 5.42 13.22
CA THR A 96 2.21 6.83 13.33
C THR A 96 1.09 7.63 13.99
N ASP A 97 1.43 8.27 15.09
CA ASP A 97 0.54 9.23 15.76
C ASP A 97 0.63 10.62 15.12
N VAL A 98 1.57 10.82 14.18
CA VAL A 98 1.89 12.11 13.59
C VAL A 98 1.85 12.04 12.08
N LEU A 99 0.77 12.55 11.50
CA LEU A 99 0.62 12.78 10.06
C LEU A 99 0.50 14.29 9.81
N ASP A 100 1.20 14.81 8.81
CA ASP A 100 1.03 16.19 8.32
C ASP A 100 -0.19 16.29 7.39
N MET A 101 -1.34 15.76 7.83
CA MET A 101 -2.61 15.88 7.11
C MET A 101 -3.83 15.80 8.03
N PRO A 102 -4.96 16.42 7.63
CA PRO A 102 -6.22 16.27 8.34
C PRO A 102 -6.69 14.80 8.35
N PRO A 103 -7.35 14.32 9.44
CA PRO A 103 -7.87 12.94 9.53
C PRO A 103 -8.80 12.54 8.38
N GLN A 104 -9.54 13.50 7.82
CA GLN A 104 -10.44 13.29 6.68
C GLN A 104 -9.67 12.84 5.43
N VAL A 105 -8.44 13.33 5.24
CA VAL A 105 -7.57 12.96 4.12
C VAL A 105 -7.06 11.54 4.29
N ALA A 106 -6.73 11.12 5.51
CA ALA A 106 -6.34 9.74 5.81
C ALA A 106 -7.48 8.74 5.50
N VAL A 107 -8.71 9.06 5.91
CA VAL A 107 -9.90 8.25 5.60
C VAL A 107 -10.15 8.20 4.08
N LEU A 108 -9.99 9.33 3.39
CA LEU A 108 -10.14 9.39 1.94
C LEU A 108 -9.06 8.54 1.24
N ALA A 109 -7.80 8.63 1.67
CA ALA A 109 -6.71 7.81 1.13
C ALA A 109 -7.01 6.31 1.29
N LEU A 110 -7.49 5.88 2.46
CA LEU A 110 -7.90 4.50 2.70
C LEU A 110 -9.06 4.06 1.79
N ALA A 111 -10.08 4.91 1.63
CA ALA A 111 -11.21 4.65 0.75
C ALA A 111 -10.76 4.51 -0.72
N VAL A 112 -9.89 5.41 -1.18
CA VAL A 112 -9.33 5.37 -2.55
C VAL A 112 -8.43 4.15 -2.74
N ALA A 113 -7.61 3.77 -1.74
CA ALA A 113 -6.76 2.57 -1.81
C ALA A 113 -7.58 1.27 -1.87
N SER A 114 -8.76 1.23 -1.23
CA SER A 114 -9.63 0.06 -1.19
C SER A 114 -10.58 -0.04 -2.39
N ALA A 115 -10.96 1.10 -2.98
CA ALA A 115 -11.83 1.18 -4.15
C ALA A 115 -11.50 0.22 -5.32
N PRO A 116 -10.23 0.00 -5.73
CA PRO A 116 -9.90 -0.94 -6.81
C PRO A 116 -10.28 -2.39 -6.52
N LEU A 117 -10.48 -2.79 -5.26
CA LEU A 117 -10.96 -4.13 -4.92
C LEU A 117 -12.38 -4.38 -5.44
N LEU A 118 -13.23 -3.35 -5.55
CA LEU A 118 -14.60 -3.49 -6.06
C LEU A 118 -14.64 -3.98 -7.51
N PRO A 119 -14.01 -3.31 -8.50
CA PRO A 119 -13.98 -3.81 -9.88
C PRO A 119 -13.17 -5.10 -10.03
N ILE A 120 -12.16 -5.35 -9.18
CA ILE A 120 -11.41 -6.60 -9.24
C ILE A 120 -12.27 -7.76 -8.73
N LEU A 121 -12.98 -7.64 -7.61
CA LEU A 121 -13.69 -8.77 -6.99
C LEU A 121 -15.13 -8.93 -7.48
N SER A 122 -15.77 -7.85 -7.91
CA SER A 122 -17.15 -7.89 -8.39
C SER A 122 -17.27 -8.36 -9.84
N ARG A 123 -18.35 -9.07 -10.17
CA ARG A 123 -18.77 -9.37 -11.55
C ARG A 123 -19.76 -8.31 -12.11
N ASN A 124 -20.11 -7.30 -11.32
CA ASN A 124 -21.12 -6.32 -11.71
C ASN A 124 -20.56 -5.32 -12.75
N PRO A 125 -21.22 -5.14 -13.90
CA PRO A 125 -20.79 -4.20 -14.93
C PRO A 125 -20.71 -2.75 -14.42
N ARG A 126 -21.48 -2.35 -13.40
CA ARG A 126 -21.42 -0.99 -12.83
C ARG A 126 -20.05 -0.68 -12.25
N HIS A 127 -19.38 -1.65 -11.63
CA HIS A 127 -18.04 -1.45 -11.07
C HIS A 127 -16.97 -1.31 -12.15
N THR A 128 -17.19 -1.78 -13.38
CA THR A 128 -16.24 -1.56 -14.47
C THR A 128 -16.08 -0.08 -14.82
N ARG A 129 -17.05 0.78 -14.51
CA ARG A 129 -16.94 2.24 -14.69
C ARG A 129 -15.84 2.85 -13.81
N LEU A 130 -15.56 2.25 -12.65
CA LEU A 130 -14.47 2.68 -11.76
C LEU A 130 -13.10 2.54 -12.42
N SER A 131 -12.94 1.62 -13.38
CA SER A 131 -11.68 1.48 -14.12
C SER A 131 -11.32 2.72 -14.97
N GLY A 132 -12.32 3.54 -15.33
CA GLY A 132 -12.10 4.82 -16.00
C GLY A 132 -11.54 5.91 -15.08
N VAL A 133 -11.73 5.79 -13.77
CA VAL A 133 -11.21 6.72 -12.75
C VAL A 133 -9.77 6.41 -12.39
N ALA A 134 -9.33 5.17 -12.59
CA ALA A 134 -7.98 4.70 -12.27
C ALA A 134 -6.84 5.61 -12.74
N PRO A 135 -6.76 6.10 -14.00
CA PRO A 135 -5.66 6.97 -14.41
C PRO A 135 -5.63 8.28 -13.62
N TRP A 136 -6.80 8.83 -13.28
CA TRP A 136 -6.91 10.03 -12.45
C TRP A 136 -6.50 9.76 -11.01
N ALA A 137 -6.95 8.64 -10.43
CA ALA A 137 -6.56 8.24 -9.09
C ALA A 137 -5.03 8.06 -8.98
N ILE A 138 -4.40 7.43 -9.97
CA ILE A 138 -2.94 7.26 -10.03
C ILE A 138 -2.26 8.62 -10.17
N ALA A 139 -2.70 9.48 -11.10
CA ALA A 139 -2.10 10.78 -11.34
C ALA A 139 -2.19 11.71 -10.13
N VAL A 140 -3.37 11.82 -9.52
CA VAL A 140 -3.60 12.66 -8.32
C VAL A 140 -2.77 12.14 -7.15
N SER A 141 -2.81 10.83 -6.87
CA SER A 141 -2.03 10.25 -5.77
C SER A 141 -0.53 10.44 -5.99
N ALA A 142 -0.04 10.23 -7.21
CA ALA A 142 1.37 10.42 -7.53
C ALA A 142 1.81 11.88 -7.42
N ALA A 143 1.00 12.83 -7.92
CA ALA A 143 1.30 14.25 -7.84
C ALA A 143 1.35 14.73 -6.38
N VAL A 144 0.34 14.39 -5.58
CA VAL A 144 0.27 14.79 -4.18
C VAL A 144 1.40 14.14 -3.38
N ALA A 145 1.63 12.82 -3.55
CA ALA A 145 2.73 12.14 -2.88
C ALA A 145 4.10 12.73 -3.28
N ALA A 146 4.30 13.06 -4.56
CA ALA A 146 5.54 13.68 -5.02
C ALA A 146 5.80 15.03 -4.34
N VAL A 147 4.76 15.87 -4.17
CA VAL A 147 4.88 17.14 -3.45
C VAL A 147 5.26 16.92 -1.99
N VAL A 148 4.63 15.96 -1.31
CA VAL A 148 4.94 15.68 0.11
C VAL A 148 6.34 15.06 0.25
N PHE A 149 6.75 14.15 -0.63
CA PHE A 149 8.11 13.61 -0.67
C PHE A 149 9.15 14.71 -0.93
N ALA A 150 8.88 15.63 -1.87
CA ALA A 150 9.76 16.75 -2.14
C ALA A 150 9.86 17.67 -0.91
N ARG A 151 8.75 17.98 -0.23
CA ARG A 151 8.76 18.72 1.04
C ARG A 151 9.57 18.01 2.12
N ALA A 152 9.43 16.69 2.23
CA ALA A 152 10.18 15.88 3.19
C ALA A 152 11.70 15.97 2.93
N TRP A 153 12.15 15.71 1.69
CA TRP A 153 13.57 15.64 1.39
C TRP A 153 14.27 16.99 1.22
N LEU A 154 13.55 18.03 0.79
CA LEU A 154 14.14 19.34 0.50
C LEU A 154 13.85 20.38 1.58
N GLY A 155 12.85 20.16 2.42
CA GLY A 155 12.33 21.17 3.34
C GLY A 155 12.33 20.80 4.81
N ALA A 156 12.47 19.52 5.17
CA ALA A 156 12.48 19.12 6.58
C ALA A 156 13.88 19.31 7.19
N ALA A 157 14.02 20.30 8.06
CA ALA A 157 15.25 20.51 8.86
C ALA A 157 15.28 19.63 10.12
N GLU A 158 14.11 19.26 10.65
CA GLU A 158 13.96 18.47 11.87
C GLU A 158 13.56 17.02 11.58
N GLU A 159 14.14 16.07 12.32
CA GLU A 159 13.91 14.63 12.15
C GLU A 159 12.44 14.24 12.40
N GLN A 160 11.77 14.89 13.35
CA GLN A 160 10.34 14.72 13.64
C GLN A 160 9.45 15.10 12.45
N ALA A 161 9.67 16.29 11.90
CA ALA A 161 8.93 16.76 10.74
C ALA A 161 9.18 15.87 9.51
N LEU A 162 10.42 15.42 9.33
CA LEU A 162 10.80 14.49 8.26
C LEU A 162 10.04 13.17 8.36
N GLY A 163 10.00 12.55 9.54
CA GLY A 163 9.27 11.30 9.77
C GLY A 163 7.79 11.44 9.46
N ALA A 164 7.14 12.46 10.01
CA ALA A 164 5.71 12.74 9.78
C ALA A 164 5.39 12.94 8.30
N LEU A 165 6.22 13.72 7.58
CA LEU A 165 6.05 13.96 6.14
C LEU A 165 6.25 12.68 5.31
N LEU A 166 7.22 11.82 5.66
CA LEU A 166 7.45 10.56 4.96
C LEU A 166 6.28 9.57 5.17
N HIS A 167 5.78 9.43 6.40
CA HIS A 167 4.58 8.62 6.66
C HIS A 167 3.36 9.13 5.89
N THR A 168 3.17 10.46 5.88
CA THR A 168 2.11 11.11 5.12
C THR A 168 2.23 10.83 3.62
N ALA A 169 3.44 10.98 3.06
CA ALA A 169 3.70 10.69 1.65
C ALA A 169 3.47 9.21 1.30
N LEU A 170 3.86 8.28 2.19
CA LEU A 170 3.61 6.84 2.02
C LEU A 170 2.10 6.55 1.97
N VAL A 171 1.32 7.11 2.90
CA VAL A 171 -0.16 6.98 2.92
C VAL A 171 -0.79 7.53 1.64
N LEU A 172 -0.25 8.62 1.08
CA LEU A 172 -0.76 9.24 -0.15
C LEU A 172 -0.32 8.52 -1.42
N ALA A 173 0.83 7.82 -1.39
CA ALA A 173 1.35 7.06 -2.53
C ALA A 173 0.66 5.71 -2.74
N LEU A 174 0.35 5.00 -1.65
CA LEU A 174 -0.24 3.65 -1.68
C LEU A 174 -1.56 3.54 -2.46
N PRO A 175 -2.50 4.51 -2.41
CA PRO A 175 -3.69 4.52 -3.25
C PRO A 175 -3.34 4.46 -4.74
N GLY A 176 -2.35 5.25 -5.18
CA GLY A 176 -1.86 5.25 -6.55
C GLY A 176 -1.32 3.89 -6.98
N LEU A 177 -0.54 3.23 -6.12
CA LEU A 177 -0.02 1.88 -6.39
C LEU A 177 -1.14 0.81 -6.39
N SER A 178 -2.14 0.95 -5.52
CA SER A 178 -3.31 0.05 -5.50
C SER A 178 -4.11 0.13 -6.81
N TRP A 179 -4.38 1.35 -7.28
CA TRP A 179 -5.06 1.56 -8.58
C TRP A 179 -4.20 1.13 -9.76
N ALA A 180 -2.88 1.35 -9.69
CA ALA A 180 -1.97 0.83 -10.69
C ALA A 180 -2.12 -0.69 -10.82
N ALA A 181 -2.24 -1.45 -9.72
CA ALA A 181 -2.44 -2.89 -9.80
C ALA A 181 -3.74 -3.30 -10.52
N ALA A 182 -4.83 -2.57 -10.29
CA ALA A 182 -6.14 -2.85 -10.87
C ALA A 182 -6.26 -2.46 -12.36
N TRP A 183 -5.59 -1.38 -12.78
CA TRP A 183 -5.86 -0.74 -14.04
C TRP A 183 -5.29 -1.46 -15.26
N ARG A 184 -6.09 -1.69 -16.31
CA ARG A 184 -5.66 -2.39 -17.53
C ARG A 184 -5.71 -1.44 -18.73
N PRO A 185 -4.58 -0.76 -19.08
CA PRO A 185 -4.56 0.16 -20.20
C PRO A 185 -4.76 -0.57 -21.54
N ARG A 186 -5.64 0.00 -22.38
CA ARG A 186 -5.87 -0.47 -23.76
C ARG A 186 -4.79 -0.01 -24.73
N SER A 187 -4.24 1.20 -24.55
CA SER A 187 -3.20 1.76 -25.43
C SER A 187 -1.79 1.49 -24.89
N ARG A 188 -0.84 1.30 -25.81
CA ARG A 188 0.58 1.08 -25.48
C ARG A 188 1.19 2.31 -24.77
N GLY A 189 0.90 3.51 -25.25
CA GLY A 189 1.40 4.76 -24.65
C GLY A 189 0.95 4.93 -23.19
N ALA A 190 -0.34 4.73 -22.92
CA ALA A 190 -0.86 4.84 -21.56
C ALA A 190 -0.27 3.78 -20.61
N ARG A 191 0.05 2.59 -21.14
CA ARG A 191 0.77 1.55 -20.38
C ARG A 191 2.18 1.98 -20.00
N VAL A 192 2.93 2.58 -20.92
CA VAL A 192 4.30 3.07 -20.67
C VAL A 192 4.27 4.21 -19.66
N VAL A 193 3.41 5.21 -19.85
CA VAL A 193 3.33 6.39 -18.98
C VAL A 193 2.98 5.99 -17.55
N VAL A 194 1.90 5.22 -17.36
CA VAL A 194 1.51 4.79 -16.00
C VAL A 194 2.49 3.78 -15.41
N GLY A 195 3.11 2.93 -16.24
CA GLY A 195 4.19 2.06 -15.80
C GLY A 195 5.37 2.84 -15.23
N ALA A 196 5.80 3.89 -15.93
CA ALA A 196 6.85 4.78 -15.46
C ALA A 196 6.45 5.52 -14.17
N VAL A 197 5.25 6.09 -14.11
CA VAL A 197 4.74 6.77 -12.90
C VAL A 197 4.68 5.81 -11.71
N ALA A 198 4.14 4.60 -11.90
CA ALA A 198 4.06 3.60 -10.84
C ALA A 198 5.45 3.13 -10.39
N ALA A 199 6.41 2.98 -11.32
CA ALA A 199 7.78 2.61 -11.00
C ALA A 199 8.49 3.71 -10.19
N LEU A 200 8.36 4.98 -10.61
CA LEU A 200 8.91 6.12 -9.86
C LEU A 200 8.31 6.21 -8.45
N LEU A 201 6.99 6.06 -8.35
CA LEU A 201 6.29 6.06 -7.06
C LEU A 201 6.74 4.89 -6.17
N ALA A 202 6.93 3.70 -6.75
CA ALA A 202 7.44 2.53 -6.05
C ALA A 202 8.88 2.74 -5.54
N CYS A 203 9.76 3.35 -6.34
CA CYS A 203 11.11 3.71 -5.92
C CYS A 203 11.09 4.72 -4.75
N ALA A 204 10.26 5.75 -4.84
CA ALA A 204 10.10 6.73 -3.76
C ALA A 204 9.58 6.08 -2.47
N VAL A 205 8.59 5.19 -2.58
CA VAL A 205 8.06 4.43 -1.44
C VAL A 205 9.13 3.53 -0.80
N ILE A 206 9.94 2.83 -1.60
CA ILE A 206 11.05 2.01 -1.08
C ILE A 206 12.07 2.88 -0.35
N ALA A 207 12.50 3.98 -0.97
CA ALA A 207 13.47 4.90 -0.38
C ALA A 207 12.96 5.48 0.95
N ALA A 208 11.71 5.96 0.97
CA ALA A 208 11.08 6.48 2.17
C ALA A 208 10.91 5.41 3.26
N THR A 209 10.51 4.20 2.90
CA THR A 209 10.38 3.09 3.87
C THR A 209 11.73 2.71 4.46
N ALA A 210 12.78 2.65 3.65
CA ALA A 210 14.14 2.40 4.11
C ALA A 210 14.64 3.51 5.04
N GLN A 211 14.36 4.77 4.71
CA GLN A 211 14.72 5.92 5.54
C GLN A 211 13.99 5.88 6.90
N VAL A 212 12.67 5.62 6.89
CA VAL A 212 11.86 5.43 8.11
C VAL A 212 12.36 4.27 8.96
N ALA A 213 12.85 3.19 8.35
CA ALA A 213 13.39 2.05 9.09
C ALA A 213 14.73 2.33 9.79
N VAL A 214 15.50 3.31 9.31
CA VAL A 214 16.82 3.68 9.87
C VAL A 214 16.71 4.85 10.84
N MET A 215 15.71 5.72 10.70
CA MET A 215 15.41 6.75 11.70
C MET A 215 15.14 6.07 13.04
N ARG A 216 15.79 6.56 14.11
CA ARG A 216 15.64 5.96 15.44
C ARG A 216 14.18 6.09 15.85
N PRO A 217 13.54 5.02 16.36
CA PRO A 217 12.21 5.16 16.94
C PRO A 217 12.31 6.23 18.03
N PHE A 218 11.37 7.18 18.03
CA PHE A 218 11.27 8.18 19.09
C PHE A 218 11.20 7.43 20.42
N ASP A 219 12.28 7.49 21.18
CA ASP A 219 12.23 7.28 22.62
C ASP A 219 11.46 8.49 23.16
N ALA A 220 10.13 8.38 23.16
CA ALA A 220 9.21 9.28 23.85
C ALA A 220 8.97 8.76 25.26
#